data_AF-A0A660NEZ1-F1
#
_entry.id   AF-A0A660NEZ1-F1
#
_cell.length_a   1.000
_cell.length_b   1.000
_cell.length_c   1.000
_cell.angle_alpha   90.00
_cell.angle_beta   90.00
_cell.angle_gamma   90.00
#
_symmetry.space_group_name_H-M   'P 1'
#
loop_
_entity.id
_entity.type
_entity.pdbx_description
1 polymer ?
#
loop_
_entity_poly.entity_id
_entity_poly.type
_entity_poly.pdbx_seq_one_letter_code
_entity_poly.pdbx_strand_id
1 'polypeptide(L)' 'MSHGKIMLVGIGPGSAEHMTARARAAIVEADTVIGYVTYIKLVADLLDGKEIIRKSMTE' A
#
# COMPACT_ATOMS: atom_id res chain seq x y z
N MET A 1 -2.26 22.38 -13.19
CA MET A 1 -2.20 20.90 -13.29
C MET A 1 -1.85 20.36 -11.93
N SER A 2 -2.55 19.36 -11.40
CA SER A 2 -2.07 18.65 -10.22
C SER A 2 -0.91 17.75 -10.64
N HIS A 3 0.24 17.87 -9.98
CA HIS A 3 1.34 16.94 -10.20
C HIS A 3 0.99 15.58 -9.60
N GLY A 4 1.38 14.49 -10.27
CA GLY A 4 1.31 13.16 -9.68
C GLY A 4 2.25 13.06 -8.46
N LYS A 5 1.96 12.14 -7.54
CA LYS A 5 2.78 11.88 -6.35
C LYS A 5 3.18 10.41 -6.26
N ILE A 6 4.36 10.16 -5.73
CA ILE A 6 4.81 8.82 -5.33
C ILE A 6 5.06 8.86 -3.83
N MET A 7 4.50 7.90 -3.10
CA MET A 7 4.66 7.77 -1.66
C MET A 7 5.33 6.42 -1.36
N LEU A 8 6.48 6.45 -0.71
CA LEU A 8 7.08 5.24 -0.15
C LEU A 8 6.51 5.02 1.24
N VAL A 9 5.70 3.98 1.40
CA VAL A 9 4.95 3.72 2.63
C VAL A 9 5.46 2.47 3.32
N GLY A 10 5.97 2.63 4.54
CA GLY A 10 6.25 1.51 5.44
C GLY A 10 4.98 1.08 6.16
N ILE A 11 4.65 -0.22 6.11
CA ILE A 11 3.44 -0.80 6.76
C ILE A 11 3.72 -1.36 8.17
N GLY A 12 4.95 -1.19 8.66
CA GLY A 12 5.40 -1.81 9.91
C GLY A 12 5.64 -3.32 9.78
N PRO A 13 5.67 -4.08 10.89
CA PRO A 13 5.99 -5.50 10.90
C PRO A 13 4.84 -6.42 10.40
N GLY A 14 3.64 -5.86 10.13
CA GLY A 14 2.54 -6.58 9.48
C GLY A 14 1.22 -6.59 10.23
N SER A 15 1.21 -6.38 11.55
CA SER A 15 -0.04 -6.15 12.30
C SER A 15 -0.53 -4.71 12.09
N ALA A 16 -1.86 -4.55 11.94
CA ALA A 16 -2.47 -3.24 11.76
C ALA A 16 -2.22 -2.28 12.94
N GLU A 17 -2.05 -2.82 14.16
CA GLU A 17 -1.77 -2.03 15.37
C GLU A 17 -0.42 -1.29 15.32
N HIS A 18 0.50 -1.78 14.50
CA HIS A 18 1.83 -1.20 14.32
C HIS A 18 1.89 -0.25 13.11
N MET A 19 0.79 -0.10 12.36
CA MET A 19 0.72 0.84 11.25
C MET A 19 0.43 2.25 11.76
N THR A 20 1.23 3.22 11.33
CA THR A 20 0.93 4.63 11.64
C THR A 20 -0.32 5.11 10.92
N ALA A 21 -1.05 6.05 11.52
CA ALA A 21 -2.20 6.68 10.87
C ALA A 21 -1.85 7.32 9.52
N ARG A 22 -0.62 7.85 9.36
CA ARG A 22 -0.15 8.45 8.10
C ARG A 22 0.04 7.41 7.01
N ALA A 23 0.57 6.22 7.33
CA ALA A 23 0.71 5.13 6.37
C ALA A 23 -0.66 4.66 5.87
N ARG A 24 -1.61 4.47 6.79
CA ARG A 24 -3.00 4.12 6.43
C ARG A 24 -3.63 5.17 5.50
N ALA A 25 -3.52 6.45 5.85
CA ALA A 25 -4.06 7.53 5.04
C ALA A 25 -3.43 7.59 3.64
N ALA A 26 -2.12 7.37 3.53
CA ALA A 26 -1.42 7.36 2.24
C ALA A 26 -1.92 6.22 1.33
N ILE A 27 -2.18 5.02 1.88
CA ILE A 27 -2.71 3.89 1.12
C ILE A 27 -4.15 4.20 0.68
N VAL A 28 -4.99 4.71 1.58
CA VAL A 28 -6.39 5.07 1.29
C VAL A 28 -6.50 6.18 0.24
N GLU A 29 -5.59 7.15 0.24
CA GLU A 29 -5.57 8.26 -0.72
C GLU A 29 -5.03 7.85 -2.10
N ALA A 30 -4.29 6.75 -2.21
CA ALA A 30 -3.67 6.35 -3.49
C ALA A 30 -4.70 5.77 -4.47
N ASP A 31 -4.57 6.12 -5.75
CA ASP A 31 -5.34 5.52 -6.84
C ASP A 31 -4.76 4.13 -7.23
N THR A 32 -3.42 4.01 -7.19
CA THR A 32 -2.68 2.80 -7.54
C THR A 32 -1.74 2.40 -6.39
N VAL A 33 -1.71 1.11 -6.04
CA VAL A 33 -0.80 0.53 -5.04
C VAL A 33 0.11 -0.50 -5.68
N ILE A 34 1.42 -0.32 -5.49
CA ILE A 34 2.46 -1.18 -6.04
C ILE A 34 3.20 -1.87 -4.88
N GLY A 35 3.34 -3.19 -4.93
CA GLY A 35 4.08 -3.90 -3.89
C GLY A 35 4.25 -5.40 -4.12
N TYR A 36 4.98 -6.05 -3.23
CA TYR A 36 5.09 -7.51 -3.22
C TYR A 36 3.79 -8.14 -2.77
N VAL A 37 3.45 -9.30 -3.34
CA VAL A 37 2.21 -10.05 -3.02
C VAL A 37 2.03 -10.22 -1.50
N THR A 38 3.10 -10.50 -0.75
CA THR A 38 3.05 -10.64 0.71
C THR A 38 2.57 -9.37 1.40
N TYR A 39 3.10 -8.21 1.02
CA TYR A 39 2.74 -6.93 1.65
C TYR A 39 1.37 -6.44 1.23
N ILE A 40 0.98 -6.67 -0.04
CA ILE A 40 -0.36 -6.37 -0.54
C ILE A 40 -1.43 -7.13 0.26
N LYS A 41 -1.17 -8.40 0.62
CA LYS A 41 -2.10 -9.18 1.44
C LYS A 41 -2.29 -8.61 2.85
N LEU A 42 -1.25 -8.01 3.43
CA LEU A 42 -1.31 -7.44 4.79
C LEU A 42 -2.16 -6.17 4.88
N VAL A 43 -2.43 -5.51 3.76
CA VAL A 43 -3.19 -4.24 3.71
C VAL A 43 -4.43 -4.32 2.84
N ALA A 44 -4.89 -5.54 2.52
CA ALA A 44 -5.95 -5.78 1.53
C ALA A 44 -7.27 -5.06 1.85
N ASP A 45 -7.56 -4.83 3.13
CA ASP A 45 -8.72 -4.09 3.63
C ASP A 45 -8.72 -2.60 3.24
N LEU A 46 -7.55 -2.05 2.86
CA LEU A 46 -7.38 -0.67 2.45
C LEU A 46 -7.39 -0.48 0.92
N LEU A 47 -7.50 -1.56 0.15
CA LEU A 47 -7.26 -1.54 -1.31
C LEU A 47 -8.52 -1.54 -2.16
N ASP A 48 -9.70 -1.43 -1.56
CA ASP A 48 -10.96 -1.46 -2.30
C ASP A 48 -11.03 -0.32 -3.33
N GLY A 49 -11.47 -0.66 -4.54
CA GLY A 49 -11.57 0.27 -5.68
C GLY A 49 -10.24 0.78 -6.27
N LYS A 50 -9.08 0.25 -5.84
CA LYS A 50 -7.75 0.70 -6.31
C LYS A 50 -7.18 -0.18 -7.41
N GLU A 51 -6.33 0.40 -8.25
CA GLU A 51 -5.47 -0.39 -9.12
C GLU A 51 -4.34 -1.04 -8.30
N ILE A 52 -4.12 -2.34 -8.47
CA ILE A 52 -3.11 -3.09 -7.70
C ILE A 52 -2.09 -3.70 -8.66
N ILE A 53 -0.85 -3.22 -8.57
CA ILE A 53 0.29 -3.79 -9.30
C ILE A 53 1.11 -4.61 -8.31
N ARG A 54 1.08 -5.93 -8.50
CA ARG A 54 1.77 -6.87 -7.62
C ARG A 54 2.79 -7.70 -8.35
N LYS A 55 3.98 -7.83 -7.75
CA LYS A 55 5.02 -8.76 -8.22
C LYS A 55 5.18 -9.87 -7.19
N SER A 56 5.15 -11.12 -7.64
CA SER A 56 5.62 -12.26 -6.84
C SER A 56 7.14 -12.24 -6.75
N MET A 57 7.71 -12.77 -5.68
CA MET A 57 9.14 -13.03 -5.68
C MET A 57 9.45 -14.03 -6.78
N THR A 58 10.20 -13.60 -7.78
CA THR A 58 11.05 -14.49 -8.56
C THR A 58 12.41 -14.42 -7.91
N GLU A 59 12.97 -15.59 -7.60
CA GLU A 59 14.38 -15.74 -7.26
C GLU A 59 15.26 -15.18 -8.39
#